data_AF-A0A1F7GZM3-F1
#
_entry.id   AF-A0A1F7GZM3-F1
#
_cell.length_a   1.000
_cell.length_b   1.000
_cell.length_c   1.000
_cell.angle_alpha   90.00
_cell.angle_beta   90.00
_cell.angle_gamma   90.00
#
_symmetry.space_group_name_H-M   'P 1'
#
loop_
_entity.id
_entity.type
_entity.pdbx_description
1 polymer ?
#
loop_
_entity_poly.entity_id
_entity_poly.type
_entity_poly.pdbx_seq_one_letter_code
_entity_poly.pdbx_strand_id
1 'polypeptide(L)'
;MAPYEYLRQAGIKEGEQYSFTRRQVTPEGVVDTTETQNVERITGGGFFGSVVILPDSVIKTTTPDNLHELLRRINWHTPFPSRTNETAAELDYLAGRIIHRATPPLTRNTIITPDALGYSQPNPKIGFAQHIERMRGRGPTFKDKGKENRQIRAARQTLWDLASELGAEHAAQVHPENPFGKPNLWVSETGQVIWLDYLPAFRHTGRVRPFFRFPFHNEVQQAFGSDKPTYNRLHTDILRRTILAQKERFPAEDLKTIDDLLSLYDERWQQYEAWLNHDPRELFIADALNRGLISNEYADRLRALNSSYQFYQTKEIARLGLHVFLDKVKESPLRIFWDKEFQHKVVKFGLNPEYRRQQVLEHTTLWGMKQAHDQGLVSDEEFNQALSFVPEHELRLYVGLQTWYFLNSRLIDAVTIPLAAAVAVSEHPIEAATAVSAFNFFAPGIIRALSTVIVSKLSGVELKRAALISAIPIVGNYSAIALQLRSAYGEKAADIEHYTMRALVATLSKIRPWGGWNSDLEEKIWDFVHRGSNLE
;
A
#
# COMPACT_ATOMS: atom_id res chain seq x y z
N MET A 1 0.90 -11.15 15.77
CA MET A 1 -0.23 -10.30 16.23
C MET A 1 -1.25 -10.27 15.09
N ALA A 2 -2.48 -9.75 15.22
CA ALA A 2 -3.22 -9.41 14.01
C ALA A 2 -2.54 -8.18 13.35
N PRO A 3 -2.65 -7.97 12.03
CA PRO A 3 -2.27 -6.69 11.43
C PRO A 3 -2.93 -5.54 12.22
N TYR A 4 -2.17 -4.47 12.48
CA TYR A 4 -2.66 -3.23 13.10
C TYR A 4 -3.20 -3.35 14.54
N GLU A 5 -2.84 -4.40 15.27
CA GLU A 5 -3.35 -4.59 16.63
C GLU A 5 -2.93 -3.46 17.61
N TYR A 6 -1.84 -2.77 17.32
CA TYR A 6 -1.45 -1.56 18.05
C TYR A 6 -2.41 -0.39 17.84
N LEU A 7 -3.07 -0.29 16.67
CA LEU A 7 -4.14 0.69 16.42
C LEU A 7 -5.41 0.30 17.18
N ARG A 8 -5.75 -1.01 17.19
CA ARG A 8 -6.89 -1.53 17.96
C ARG A 8 -6.71 -1.26 19.46
N GLN A 9 -5.50 -1.43 19.99
CA GLN A 9 -5.14 -1.08 21.38
C GLN A 9 -5.25 0.42 21.66
N ALA A 10 -5.10 1.26 20.64
CA ALA A 10 -5.32 2.70 20.73
C ALA A 10 -6.80 3.10 20.52
N GLY A 11 -7.73 2.14 20.45
CA GLY A 11 -9.15 2.40 20.25
C GLY A 11 -9.55 2.68 18.79
N ILE A 12 -8.65 2.49 17.83
CA ILE A 12 -8.94 2.69 16.40
C ILE A 12 -9.33 1.34 15.80
N LYS A 13 -10.61 1.16 15.49
CA LYS A 13 -11.15 -0.08 14.90
C LYS A 13 -12.10 0.23 13.75
N GLU A 14 -11.99 -0.54 12.67
CA GLU A 14 -12.91 -0.46 11.53
C GLU A 14 -14.36 -0.63 11.97
N GLY A 15 -15.24 0.25 11.48
CA GLY A 15 -16.66 0.29 11.80
C GLY A 15 -17.02 0.89 13.16
N GLU A 16 -16.03 1.37 13.93
CA GLU A 16 -16.24 2.05 15.21
C GLU A 16 -15.96 3.55 15.11
N GLN A 17 -16.59 4.33 15.99
CA GLN A 17 -16.27 5.75 16.16
C GLN A 17 -14.91 5.91 16.85
N TYR A 18 -14.11 6.83 16.33
CA TYR A 18 -12.83 7.23 16.87
C TYR A 18 -12.80 8.72 17.16
N SER A 19 -12.54 9.08 18.42
CA SER A 19 -12.38 10.47 18.86
C SER A 19 -10.90 10.83 18.96
N PHE A 20 -10.52 11.97 18.40
CA PHE A 20 -9.16 12.48 18.43
C PHE A 20 -9.14 14.01 18.52
N THR A 21 -8.05 14.55 19.07
CA THR A 21 -7.78 15.99 19.04
C THR A 21 -6.81 16.28 17.91
N ARG A 22 -7.29 16.95 16.87
CA ARG A 22 -6.48 17.45 15.75
C ARG A 22 -5.89 18.80 16.13
N ARG A 23 -4.57 18.90 16.03
CA ARG A 23 -3.78 20.10 16.26
C ARG A 23 -3.42 20.75 14.92
N GLN A 24 -3.60 22.06 14.85
CA GLN A 24 -3.22 22.90 13.72
C GLN A 24 -2.32 24.03 14.22
N VAL A 25 -1.17 24.21 13.56
CA VAL A 25 -0.26 25.32 13.87
C VAL A 25 -0.45 26.40 12.82
N THR A 26 -0.88 27.59 13.24
CA THR A 26 -1.04 28.75 12.38
C THR A 26 -0.13 29.88 12.84
N PRO A 27 0.07 30.93 12.03
CA PRO A 27 0.82 32.12 12.44
C PRO A 27 0.24 32.79 13.71
N GLU A 28 -1.06 32.65 13.95
CA GLU A 28 -1.77 33.20 15.11
C GLU A 28 -1.66 32.32 16.37
N GLY A 29 -1.18 31.08 16.23
CA GLY A 29 -0.99 30.15 17.35
C GLY A 29 -1.42 28.72 17.03
N VAL A 30 -1.56 27.92 18.08
CA VAL A 30 -1.98 26.52 17.96
C VAL A 30 -3.48 26.41 18.23
N VAL A 31 -4.18 25.75 17.31
CA VAL A 31 -5.62 25.47 17.42
C VAL A 31 -5.82 23.96 17.58
N ASP A 32 -6.42 23.57 18.70
CA ASP A 32 -6.79 22.18 18.97
C ASP A 32 -8.29 21.99 18.76
N THR A 33 -8.66 21.06 17.87
CA THR A 33 -10.06 20.72 17.56
C THR A 33 -10.30 19.24 17.86
N THR A 34 -11.26 18.93 18.72
CA THR A 34 -11.66 17.55 18.99
C THR A 34 -12.74 17.11 18.01
N GLU A 35 -12.50 16.02 17.30
CA GLU A 35 -13.41 15.43 16.32
C GLU A 35 -13.72 13.99 16.69
N THR A 36 -14.92 13.54 16.31
CA THR A 36 -15.30 12.12 16.36
C THR A 36 -15.78 11.71 14.99
N GLN A 37 -15.12 10.73 14.39
CA GLN A 37 -15.46 10.23 13.06
C GLN A 37 -15.54 8.71 13.07
N ASN A 38 -16.35 8.14 12.16
CA ASN A 38 -16.39 6.70 11.98
C ASN A 38 -15.13 6.22 11.24
N VAL A 39 -14.47 5.17 11.73
CA VAL A 39 -13.35 4.56 11.01
C VAL A 39 -13.90 3.66 9.92
N GLU A 40 -13.80 4.09 8.66
CA GLU A 40 -14.29 3.28 7.53
C GLU A 40 -13.38 2.07 7.32
N ARG A 41 -12.06 2.29 7.37
CA ARG A 41 -11.09 1.26 7.04
C ARG A 41 -9.71 1.55 7.61
N ILE A 42 -8.93 0.50 7.86
CA ILE A 42 -7.52 0.54 8.24
C ILE A 42 -6.73 -0.24 7.21
N THR A 43 -5.74 0.40 6.61
CA THR A 43 -4.87 -0.22 5.59
C THR A 43 -3.39 0.02 5.90
N GLY A 44 -2.53 -0.74 5.24
CA GLY A 44 -1.08 -0.58 5.37
C GLY A 44 -0.59 0.48 4.40
N GLY A 45 0.23 1.41 4.87
CA GLY A 45 0.95 2.40 4.06
C GLY A 45 2.39 1.98 3.75
N GLY A 46 2.70 0.68 3.80
CA GLY A 46 4.04 0.15 3.58
C GLY A 46 5.04 0.59 4.64
N PHE A 47 6.19 1.14 4.23
CA PHE A 47 7.27 1.60 5.13
C PHE A 47 6.89 2.82 5.98
N PHE A 48 5.83 3.55 5.59
CA PHE A 48 5.57 4.90 6.07
C PHE A 48 4.55 4.95 7.20
N GLY A 49 3.91 3.82 7.50
CA GLY A 49 2.87 3.78 8.52
C GLY A 49 1.69 2.91 8.15
N SER A 50 0.70 2.93 9.02
CA SER A 50 -0.66 2.51 8.69
C SER A 50 -1.54 3.71 8.43
N VAL A 51 -2.53 3.50 7.59
CA VAL A 51 -3.45 4.51 7.09
C VAL A 51 -4.85 4.20 7.62
N VAL A 52 -5.45 5.16 8.31
CA VAL A 52 -6.83 5.09 8.79
C VAL A 52 -7.67 5.98 7.90
N ILE A 53 -8.67 5.40 7.25
CA ILE A 53 -9.57 6.11 6.34
C ILE A 53 -10.80 6.54 7.12
N LEU A 54 -11.07 7.84 7.12
CA LEU A 54 -12.25 8.48 7.68
C LEU A 54 -13.11 9.07 6.54
N PRO A 55 -14.37 9.48 6.79
CA PRO A 55 -15.24 10.03 5.76
C PRO A 55 -14.62 11.19 4.97
N ASP A 56 -14.05 12.17 5.68
CA ASP A 56 -13.56 13.42 5.09
C ASP A 56 -12.03 13.56 5.15
N SER A 57 -11.34 12.65 5.82
CA SER A 57 -9.90 12.73 6.03
C SER A 57 -9.22 11.36 6.06
N VAL A 58 -7.89 11.38 5.99
CA VAL A 58 -7.04 10.21 6.15
C VAL A 58 -6.03 10.48 7.25
N ILE A 59 -5.92 9.56 8.20
CA ILE A 59 -4.88 9.61 9.24
C ILE A 59 -3.73 8.70 8.85
N LYS A 60 -2.55 9.28 8.63
CA LYS A 60 -1.30 8.56 8.39
C LYS A 60 -0.49 8.47 9.68
N THR A 61 -0.29 7.26 10.18
CA THR A 61 0.51 7.02 11.39
C THR A 61 1.99 6.85 11.06
N THR A 62 2.88 6.97 12.05
CA THR A 62 4.34 6.77 11.88
C THR A 62 4.81 5.33 12.16
N THR A 63 3.87 4.45 12.52
CA THR A 63 4.12 3.05 12.83
C THR A 63 3.52 2.17 11.73
N PRO A 64 4.35 1.48 10.93
CA PRO A 64 3.88 0.56 9.90
C PRO A 64 3.53 -0.84 10.47
N ASP A 65 3.16 -1.78 9.61
CA ASP A 65 3.01 -3.19 10.00
C ASP A 65 4.34 -3.84 10.42
N ASN A 66 4.28 -5.05 10.98
CA ASN A 66 5.45 -5.73 11.54
C ASN A 66 6.54 -6.05 10.50
N LEU A 67 6.15 -6.36 9.25
CA LEU A 67 7.12 -6.66 8.19
C LEU A 67 7.88 -5.41 7.79
N HIS A 68 7.14 -4.33 7.55
CA HIS A 68 7.72 -3.05 7.18
C HIS A 68 8.52 -2.44 8.34
N GLU A 69 8.08 -2.57 9.61
CA GLU A 69 8.88 -2.16 10.78
C GLU A 69 10.17 -2.98 10.91
N LEU A 70 10.13 -4.29 10.67
CA LEU A 70 11.33 -5.14 10.67
C LEU A 70 12.33 -4.69 9.61
N LEU A 71 11.87 -4.55 8.36
CA LEU A 71 12.70 -4.09 7.26
C LEU A 71 13.23 -2.68 7.53
N ARG A 72 12.43 -1.82 8.17
CA ARG A 72 12.84 -0.49 8.61
C ARG A 72 13.98 -0.57 9.61
N ARG A 73 13.87 -1.37 10.67
CA ARG A 73 14.87 -1.47 11.75
C ARG A 73 16.19 -2.09 11.31
N ILE A 74 16.16 -2.99 10.32
CA ILE A 74 17.36 -3.54 9.69
C ILE A 74 18.14 -2.45 8.94
N ASN A 75 17.44 -1.46 8.38
CA ASN A 75 18.02 -0.48 7.45
C ASN A 75 18.24 0.90 8.06
N TRP A 76 17.43 1.31 9.04
CA TRP A 76 17.48 2.60 9.70
C TRP A 76 17.52 2.40 11.21
N HIS A 77 18.62 2.85 11.81
CA HIS A 77 18.85 2.74 13.25
C HIS A 77 18.12 3.82 14.05
N THR A 78 17.61 4.86 13.38
CA THR A 78 16.83 5.96 13.98
C THR A 78 15.33 5.80 13.69
N PRO A 79 14.46 6.13 14.66
CA PRO A 79 13.01 6.20 14.41
C PRO A 79 12.70 7.34 13.42
N PHE A 80 11.50 7.30 12.82
CA PHE A 80 10.99 8.47 12.11
C PHE A 80 10.88 9.66 13.08
N PRO A 81 11.29 10.87 12.69
CA PRO A 81 11.30 12.02 13.59
C PRO A 81 9.93 12.35 14.20
N SER A 82 8.88 12.39 13.38
CA SER A 82 7.50 12.64 13.82
C SER A 82 6.92 11.49 14.67
N ARG A 83 7.66 10.39 14.88
CA ARG A 83 7.25 9.37 15.86
C ARG A 83 7.42 9.88 17.30
N THR A 84 8.42 10.71 17.57
CA THR A 84 8.83 11.07 18.94
C THR A 84 9.03 12.55 19.19
N ASN A 85 9.14 13.35 18.13
CA ASN A 85 9.33 14.78 18.20
C ASN A 85 8.09 15.47 17.61
N GLU A 86 7.42 16.30 18.42
CA GLU A 86 6.26 17.05 17.99
C GLU A 86 6.60 18.10 16.95
N THR A 87 7.70 18.84 17.11
CA THR A 87 8.18 19.82 16.13
C THR A 87 8.40 19.19 14.76
N ALA A 88 8.83 17.92 14.70
CA ALA A 88 8.91 17.21 13.43
C ALA A 88 7.53 16.95 12.80
N ALA A 89 6.51 16.64 13.62
CA ALA A 89 5.14 16.50 13.14
C ALA A 89 4.53 17.85 12.70
N GLU A 90 4.89 18.95 13.37
CA GLU A 90 4.54 20.30 12.95
C GLU A 90 5.15 20.66 11.59
N LEU A 91 6.44 20.34 11.40
CA LEU A 91 7.13 20.56 10.13
C LEU A 91 6.51 19.76 8.99
N ASP A 92 6.18 18.48 9.23
CA ASP A 92 5.46 17.64 8.27
C ASP A 92 4.10 18.26 7.87
N TYR A 93 3.35 18.75 8.86
CA TYR A 93 2.07 19.45 8.64
C TYR A 93 2.24 20.74 7.83
N LEU A 94 3.16 21.62 8.24
CA LEU A 94 3.42 22.89 7.58
C LEU A 94 3.92 22.70 6.15
N ALA A 95 4.83 21.74 5.92
CA ALA A 95 5.28 21.38 4.58
C ALA A 95 4.10 20.97 3.69
N GLY A 96 3.16 20.17 4.23
CA GLY A 96 1.95 19.79 3.51
C GLY A 96 1.06 20.96 3.13
N ARG A 97 0.80 21.87 4.08
CA ARG A 97 0.03 23.11 3.83
C ARG A 97 0.65 23.96 2.72
N ILE A 98 1.97 24.08 2.72
CA ILE A 98 2.72 24.88 1.76
C ILE A 98 2.72 24.20 0.38
N ILE A 99 3.04 22.91 0.32
CA ILE A 99 3.04 22.13 -0.93
C ILE A 99 1.65 22.14 -1.57
N HIS A 100 0.58 22.02 -0.76
CA HIS A 100 -0.80 22.09 -1.23
C HIS A 100 -1.13 23.41 -1.94
N ARG A 101 -0.67 24.53 -1.41
CA ARG A 101 -0.92 25.86 -1.99
C ARG A 101 0.01 26.19 -3.14
N ALA A 102 1.23 25.66 -3.12
CA ALA A 102 2.25 25.96 -4.13
C ALA A 102 2.08 25.11 -5.41
N THR A 103 1.82 23.81 -5.27
CA THR A 103 1.91 22.86 -6.38
C THR A 103 0.89 23.12 -7.50
N PRO A 104 -0.41 23.35 -7.23
CA PRO A 104 -1.39 23.54 -8.30
C PRO A 104 -1.09 24.78 -9.16
N PRO A 105 -0.84 26.00 -8.61
CA PRO A 105 -0.48 27.16 -9.42
C PRO A 105 0.80 26.95 -10.26
N LEU A 106 1.82 26.33 -9.67
CA LEU A 106 3.12 26.09 -10.34
C LEU A 106 3.01 25.08 -11.48
N THR A 107 2.13 24.09 -11.33
CA THR A 107 1.84 23.07 -12.34
C THR A 107 0.64 23.40 -13.22
N ARG A 108 0.10 24.63 -13.16
CA ARG A 108 -1.09 25.06 -13.91
C ARG A 108 -2.29 24.12 -13.72
N ASN A 109 -2.48 23.66 -12.48
CA ASN A 109 -3.52 22.73 -12.05
C ASN A 109 -3.46 21.35 -12.74
N THR A 110 -2.37 20.97 -13.39
CA THR A 110 -2.23 19.60 -13.91
C THR A 110 -2.00 18.60 -12.78
N ILE A 111 -1.40 19.06 -11.68
CA ILE A 111 -1.13 18.27 -10.49
C ILE A 111 -1.74 18.97 -9.28
N ILE A 112 -2.46 18.20 -8.48
CA ILE A 112 -3.05 18.63 -7.21
C ILE A 112 -2.56 17.72 -6.08
N THR A 113 -2.69 18.18 -4.85
CA THR A 113 -2.20 17.50 -3.63
C THR A 113 -3.24 17.68 -2.53
N PRO A 114 -3.44 16.71 -1.62
CA PRO A 114 -4.34 16.87 -0.48
C PRO A 114 -3.88 18.00 0.44
N ASP A 115 -4.80 18.77 1.01
CA ASP A 115 -4.42 19.70 2.08
C ASP A 115 -4.02 18.94 3.35
N ALA A 116 -3.07 19.50 4.09
CA ALA A 116 -2.75 19.00 5.43
C ALA A 116 -3.77 19.62 6.39
N LEU A 117 -4.58 18.78 7.03
CA LEU A 117 -5.63 19.23 7.94
C LEU A 117 -5.13 19.43 9.36
N GLY A 118 -4.03 18.78 9.75
CA GLY A 118 -3.43 18.89 11.08
C GLY A 118 -2.61 17.65 11.42
N TYR A 119 -2.24 17.52 12.69
CA TYR A 119 -1.66 16.30 13.23
C TYR A 119 -2.27 15.97 14.58
N SER A 120 -2.12 14.74 15.06
CA SER A 120 -2.53 14.34 16.41
C SER A 120 -1.53 13.37 17.03
N GLN A 121 -1.68 13.09 18.31
CA GLN A 121 -1.00 11.99 18.97
C GLN A 121 -2.03 10.93 19.42
N PRO A 122 -2.42 9.99 18.53
CA PRO A 122 -3.44 8.97 18.83
C PRO A 122 -3.13 8.15 20.09
N ASN A 123 -1.84 7.84 20.26
CA ASN A 123 -1.32 7.09 21.40
C ASN A 123 0.18 7.34 21.49
N PRO A 124 0.75 7.52 22.71
CA PRO A 124 2.19 7.66 22.88
C PRO A 124 3.00 6.51 22.24
N LYS A 125 2.46 5.28 22.21
CA LYS A 125 3.12 4.11 21.60
C LYS A 125 3.13 4.14 20.07
N ILE A 126 2.21 4.87 19.45
CA ILE A 126 2.11 5.01 17.99
C ILE A 126 3.02 6.15 17.52
N GLY A 127 3.09 7.24 18.27
CA GLY A 127 3.73 8.50 17.89
C GLY A 127 2.72 9.50 17.34
N PHE A 128 3.20 10.59 16.75
CA PHE A 128 2.32 11.53 16.06
C PHE A 128 1.84 10.95 14.73
N ALA A 129 0.65 11.39 14.31
CA ALA A 129 -0.02 10.99 13.08
C ALA A 129 -0.51 12.23 12.34
N GLN A 130 -0.34 12.24 11.02
CA GLN A 130 -0.76 13.34 10.15
C GLN A 130 -2.18 13.13 9.67
N HIS A 131 -2.95 14.22 9.61
CA HIS A 131 -4.31 14.25 9.10
C HIS A 131 -4.28 14.99 7.77
N ILE A 132 -4.65 14.30 6.70
CA ILE A 132 -4.68 14.86 5.35
C ILE A 132 -6.09 14.77 4.78
N GLU A 133 -6.41 15.69 3.88
CA GLU A 133 -7.67 15.69 3.14
C GLU A 133 -7.87 14.37 2.39
N ARG A 134 -9.08 13.82 2.45
CA ARG A 134 -9.44 12.66 1.64
C ARG A 134 -9.73 13.10 0.21
N MET A 135 -8.77 12.87 -0.68
CA MET A 135 -8.93 13.13 -2.11
C MET A 135 -9.71 12.00 -2.79
N ARG A 136 -10.63 12.37 -3.69
CA ARG A 136 -11.31 11.41 -4.58
C ARG A 136 -10.49 11.20 -5.84
N GLY A 137 -10.08 9.96 -6.07
CA GLY A 137 -9.32 9.56 -7.25
C GLY A 137 -8.95 8.09 -7.18
N ARG A 138 -8.17 7.64 -8.16
CA ARG A 138 -7.74 6.25 -8.28
C ARG A 138 -6.38 6.13 -8.93
N GLY A 139 -5.70 5.00 -8.72
CA GLY A 139 -4.55 4.66 -9.56
C GLY A 139 -4.92 4.51 -11.06
N PRO A 140 -3.92 4.55 -11.96
CA PRO A 140 -4.11 4.34 -13.40
C PRO A 140 -4.81 3.01 -13.72
N THR A 141 -5.72 3.02 -14.69
CA THR A 141 -6.53 1.87 -15.11
C THR A 141 -5.78 0.90 -16.03
N PHE A 142 -4.83 1.35 -16.83
CA PHE A 142 -4.14 0.57 -17.87
C PHE A 142 -5.03 0.18 -19.08
N LYS A 143 -6.34 0.45 -19.04
CA LYS A 143 -7.29 0.15 -20.14
C LYS A 143 -7.07 1.02 -21.38
N ASP A 144 -6.54 2.22 -21.19
CA ASP A 144 -6.45 3.30 -22.18
C ASP A 144 -5.18 3.27 -23.04
N LYS A 145 -4.66 2.08 -23.33
CA LYS A 145 -3.33 1.89 -23.97
C LYS A 145 -2.22 2.62 -23.20
N GLY A 146 -2.34 2.69 -21.87
CA GLY A 146 -1.36 3.29 -20.97
C GLY A 146 -1.28 4.82 -21.02
N LYS A 147 -2.36 5.52 -21.42
CA LYS A 147 -2.38 6.99 -21.45
C LYS A 147 -2.29 7.56 -20.03
N GLU A 148 -3.06 7.06 -19.07
CA GLU A 148 -2.99 7.43 -17.65
C GLU A 148 -1.61 7.09 -17.07
N ASN A 149 -1.00 5.97 -17.46
CA ASN A 149 0.36 5.65 -17.06
C ASN A 149 1.38 6.66 -17.59
N ARG A 150 1.30 7.04 -18.88
CA ARG A 150 2.16 8.09 -19.45
C ARG A 150 1.94 9.43 -18.75
N GLN A 151 0.70 9.76 -18.41
CA GLN A 151 0.37 10.96 -17.65
C GLN A 151 1.00 10.93 -16.25
N ILE A 152 0.92 9.80 -15.55
CA ILE A 152 1.56 9.61 -14.23
C ILE A 152 3.09 9.72 -14.35
N ARG A 153 3.71 9.09 -15.35
CA ARG A 153 5.16 9.21 -15.60
C ARG A 153 5.57 10.66 -15.89
N ALA A 154 4.81 11.37 -16.72
CA ALA A 154 5.05 12.78 -17.01
C ALA A 154 4.91 13.64 -15.75
N ALA A 155 3.88 13.41 -14.94
CA ALA A 155 3.67 14.13 -13.68
C ALA A 155 4.80 13.88 -12.68
N ARG A 156 5.35 12.65 -12.60
CA ARG A 156 6.55 12.36 -11.78
C ARG A 156 7.75 13.18 -12.21
N GLN A 157 8.00 13.26 -13.52
CA GLN A 157 9.08 14.07 -14.06
C GLN A 157 8.85 15.55 -13.74
N THR A 158 7.65 16.07 -14.03
CA THR A 158 7.29 17.46 -13.71
C THR A 158 7.45 17.78 -12.22
N LEU A 159 7.00 16.89 -11.32
CA LEU A 159 7.15 17.08 -9.87
C LEU A 159 8.61 17.03 -9.44
N TRP A 160 9.41 16.14 -10.02
CA TRP A 160 10.83 16.05 -9.72
C TRP A 160 11.60 17.28 -10.19
N ASP A 161 11.38 17.71 -11.43
CA ASP A 161 11.99 18.91 -12.00
C ASP A 161 11.60 20.13 -11.16
N LEU A 162 10.30 20.29 -10.91
CA LEU A 162 9.77 21.36 -10.08
C LEU A 162 10.36 21.33 -8.67
N ALA A 163 10.50 20.17 -8.05
CA ALA A 163 11.02 20.07 -6.68
C ALA A 163 12.48 20.49 -6.55
N SER A 164 13.30 20.18 -7.55
CA SER A 164 14.68 20.66 -7.62
C SER A 164 14.73 22.19 -7.71
N GLU A 165 13.77 22.81 -8.41
CA GLU A 165 13.62 24.28 -8.52
C GLU A 165 12.95 24.92 -7.30
N LEU A 166 12.10 24.18 -6.58
CA LEU A 166 11.36 24.65 -5.40
C LEU A 166 12.12 24.45 -4.09
N GLY A 167 13.18 23.64 -4.09
CA GLY A 167 13.81 23.25 -2.84
C GLY A 167 12.94 22.30 -2.01
N ALA A 168 12.09 21.47 -2.65
CA ALA A 168 11.15 20.60 -1.96
C ALA A 168 11.62 19.13 -2.01
N GLU A 169 12.45 18.70 -1.07
CA GLU A 169 12.98 17.33 -1.03
C GLU A 169 11.88 16.26 -0.99
N HIS A 170 10.69 16.61 -0.49
CA HIS A 170 9.51 15.76 -0.44
C HIS A 170 9.13 15.11 -1.78
N ALA A 171 9.43 15.73 -2.93
CA ALA A 171 9.12 15.10 -4.22
C ALA A 171 10.07 13.95 -4.59
N ALA A 172 11.16 13.74 -3.85
CA ALA A 172 11.99 12.54 -4.00
C ALA A 172 11.19 11.23 -3.82
N GLN A 173 10.03 11.31 -3.15
CA GLN A 173 9.09 10.21 -3.03
C GLN A 173 8.49 9.80 -4.36
N VAL A 174 8.22 10.76 -5.24
CA VAL A 174 7.67 10.51 -6.58
C VAL A 174 8.75 10.53 -7.67
N HIS A 175 10.03 10.64 -7.29
CA HIS A 175 11.18 10.60 -8.20
C HIS A 175 11.00 9.50 -9.26
N PRO A 176 11.22 9.74 -10.56
CA PRO A 176 10.96 8.78 -11.63
C PRO A 176 11.57 7.38 -11.40
N GLU A 177 12.78 7.34 -10.85
CA GLU A 177 13.50 6.10 -10.51
C GLU A 177 13.21 5.53 -9.10
N ASN A 178 12.34 6.16 -8.30
CA ASN A 178 11.90 5.59 -7.03
C ASN A 178 10.82 4.52 -7.28
N PRO A 179 11.08 3.22 -7.01
CA PRO A 179 10.12 2.17 -7.31
C PRO A 179 8.88 2.19 -6.41
N PHE A 180 8.87 3.00 -5.35
CA PHE A 180 7.73 3.24 -4.49
C PHE A 180 6.97 4.53 -4.82
N GLY A 181 7.40 5.29 -5.84
CA GLY A 181 6.84 6.61 -6.13
C GLY A 181 5.52 6.58 -6.90
N LYS A 182 5.33 5.62 -7.80
CA LYS A 182 4.10 5.51 -8.59
C LYS A 182 2.84 5.29 -7.73
N PRO A 183 2.85 4.44 -6.68
CA PRO A 183 1.72 4.29 -5.77
C PRO A 183 1.23 5.60 -5.11
N ASN A 184 2.09 6.61 -4.98
CA ASN A 184 1.75 7.91 -4.39
C ASN A 184 1.04 8.86 -5.35
N LEU A 185 0.75 8.42 -6.59
CA LEU A 185 0.07 9.21 -7.60
C LEU A 185 -1.23 8.55 -8.07
N TRP A 186 -2.31 9.32 -8.04
CA TRP A 186 -3.62 8.95 -8.56
C TRP A 186 -4.07 9.89 -9.68
N VAL A 187 -5.15 9.52 -10.35
CA VAL A 187 -5.88 10.32 -11.32
C VAL A 187 -7.22 10.68 -10.69
N SER A 188 -7.56 11.97 -10.65
CA SER A 188 -8.85 12.46 -10.19
C SER A 188 -9.96 12.17 -11.22
N GLU A 189 -11.22 12.33 -10.81
CA GLU A 189 -12.37 12.26 -11.73
C GLU A 189 -12.30 13.30 -12.86
N THR A 190 -11.67 14.45 -12.59
CA THR A 190 -11.44 15.54 -13.57
C THR A 190 -10.23 15.29 -14.48
N GLY A 191 -9.51 14.17 -14.29
CA GLY A 191 -8.32 13.82 -15.07
C GLY A 191 -7.04 14.53 -14.65
N GLN A 192 -7.03 15.21 -13.51
CA GLN A 192 -5.81 15.78 -12.91
C GLN A 192 -5.01 14.68 -12.20
N VAL A 193 -3.69 14.85 -12.09
CA VAL A 193 -2.88 13.94 -11.26
C VAL A 193 -2.93 14.40 -9.81
N ILE A 194 -3.26 13.49 -8.90
CA ILE A 194 -3.22 13.73 -7.47
C ILE A 194 -1.91 13.14 -6.93
N TRP A 195 -1.08 13.97 -6.31
CA TRP A 195 0.04 13.51 -5.51
C TRP A 195 -0.42 13.34 -4.06
N LEU A 196 -0.66 12.08 -3.67
CA LEU A 196 -1.36 11.70 -2.44
C LEU A 196 -0.54 11.87 -1.18
N ASP A 197 0.76 11.65 -1.30
CA ASP A 197 1.64 11.49 -0.16
C ASP A 197 2.95 12.20 -0.41
N TYR A 198 3.07 13.37 0.22
CA TYR A 198 4.29 14.16 0.32
C TYR A 198 4.93 14.00 1.70
N LEU A 199 4.35 13.23 2.64
CA LEU A 199 4.90 13.05 3.98
C LEU A 199 6.09 12.09 3.94
N PRO A 200 7.16 12.34 4.71
CA PRO A 200 8.49 11.81 4.46
C PRO A 200 8.50 10.28 4.24
N ALA A 201 8.86 9.85 3.02
CA ALA A 201 8.86 8.43 2.70
C ALA A 201 10.20 7.74 3.07
N PHE A 202 11.35 8.37 2.90
CA PHE A 202 12.61 7.64 3.07
C PHE A 202 13.69 8.50 3.68
N ARG A 203 14.44 7.92 4.63
CA ARG A 203 15.81 8.38 4.85
C ARG A 203 16.57 8.03 3.58
N HIS A 204 17.12 9.04 2.88
CA HIS A 204 17.83 8.82 1.61
C HIS A 204 19.18 8.12 1.82
N THR A 205 19.17 6.86 2.26
CA THR A 205 20.38 6.10 2.64
C THR A 205 20.95 5.26 1.49
N GLY A 206 20.38 5.33 0.28
CA GLY A 206 20.94 4.66 -0.91
C GLY A 206 20.83 3.14 -0.93
N ARG A 207 20.55 2.48 0.21
CA ARG A 207 20.65 1.02 0.36
C ARG A 207 19.63 0.48 1.37
N VAL A 208 18.85 -0.51 0.94
CA VAL A 208 18.00 -1.36 1.77
C VAL A 208 18.60 -2.77 1.75
N ARG A 209 19.46 -3.11 2.71
CA ARG A 209 20.03 -4.46 2.85
C ARG A 209 18.97 -5.48 3.28
N PRO A 210 19.10 -6.77 2.90
CA PRO A 210 20.12 -7.33 2.00
C PRO A 210 19.81 -7.12 0.50
N PHE A 211 18.72 -6.47 0.15
CA PHE A 211 18.12 -6.70 -1.16
C PHE A 211 18.42 -5.62 -2.22
N PHE A 212 18.55 -4.32 -1.89
CA PHE A 212 18.47 -3.26 -2.91
C PHE A 212 19.43 -2.07 -2.69
N ARG A 213 19.90 -1.50 -3.81
CA ARG A 213 20.55 -0.19 -3.91
C ARG A 213 19.70 0.66 -4.84
N PHE A 214 19.26 1.83 -4.39
CA PHE A 214 18.45 2.74 -5.21
C PHE A 214 19.30 3.96 -5.60
N PRO A 215 19.71 4.08 -6.88
CA PRO A 215 20.68 5.09 -7.32
C PRO A 215 20.13 6.52 -7.24
N PHE A 216 18.81 6.71 -7.33
CA PHE A 216 18.16 8.03 -7.27
C PHE A 216 18.46 8.82 -6.00
N HIS A 217 18.84 8.15 -4.90
CA HIS A 217 19.26 8.84 -3.68
C HIS A 217 20.50 9.73 -3.87
N ASN A 218 21.39 9.36 -4.80
CA ASN A 218 22.55 10.20 -5.13
C ASN A 218 22.10 11.45 -5.90
N GLU A 219 21.13 11.32 -6.80
CA GLU A 219 20.56 12.45 -7.54
C GLU A 219 19.86 13.43 -6.59
N VAL A 220 19.11 12.91 -5.61
CA VAL A 220 18.51 13.73 -4.54
C VAL A 220 19.57 14.47 -3.73
N GLN A 221 20.62 13.78 -3.28
CA GLN A 221 21.71 14.41 -2.52
C GLN A 221 22.41 15.51 -3.34
N GLN A 222 22.64 15.28 -4.62
CA GLN A 222 23.24 16.27 -5.52
C GLN A 222 22.34 17.47 -5.76
N ALA A 223 21.04 17.25 -5.98
CA ALA A 223 20.08 18.32 -6.28
C ALA A 223 19.89 19.28 -5.10
N PHE A 224 19.92 18.77 -3.86
CA PHE A 224 19.62 19.57 -2.66
C PHE A 224 20.86 19.87 -1.79
N GLY A 225 22.06 19.42 -2.19
CA GLY A 225 23.30 19.66 -1.44
C GLY A 225 23.28 19.05 -0.03
N SER A 226 22.58 17.94 0.16
CA SER A 226 22.32 17.37 1.49
C SER A 226 23.53 16.55 1.98
N ASP A 227 24.32 17.10 2.91
CA ASP A 227 25.50 16.42 3.51
C ASP A 227 25.16 15.19 4.35
N LYS A 228 23.92 15.10 4.83
CA LYS A 228 23.38 13.98 5.62
C LYS A 228 22.20 13.37 4.85
N PRO A 229 21.86 12.09 5.08
CA PRO A 229 20.60 11.52 4.60
C PRO A 229 19.43 12.30 5.23
N THR A 230 18.88 13.28 4.51
CA THR A 230 17.85 14.19 5.02
C THR A 230 16.50 13.47 5.11
N TYR A 231 15.67 13.96 6.04
CA TYR A 231 14.33 13.46 6.32
C TYR A 231 13.26 14.19 5.48
N ASN A 232 13.59 14.64 4.27
CA ASN A 232 12.82 15.57 3.44
C ASN A 232 12.71 16.97 4.09
N ARG A 233 13.54 17.90 3.64
CA ARG A 233 13.49 19.32 4.03
C ARG A 233 12.75 20.16 2.97
N LEU A 234 12.06 21.20 3.42
CA LEU A 234 11.65 22.32 2.56
C LEU A 234 12.69 23.45 2.67
N HIS A 235 13.37 23.76 1.58
CA HIS A 235 14.33 24.86 1.48
C HIS A 235 13.58 26.15 1.15
N THR A 236 13.12 26.82 2.21
CA THR A 236 12.17 27.93 2.15
C THR A 236 12.69 29.15 1.41
N ASP A 237 14.00 29.40 1.38
CA ASP A 237 14.64 30.49 0.66
C ASP A 237 14.55 30.31 -0.86
N ILE A 238 14.71 29.08 -1.34
CA ILE A 238 14.54 28.72 -2.75
C ILE A 238 13.06 28.86 -3.10
N LEU A 239 12.18 28.29 -2.27
CA LEU A 239 10.75 28.32 -2.52
C LEU A 239 10.19 29.75 -2.59
N ARG A 240 10.57 30.64 -1.65
CA ARG A 240 10.16 32.06 -1.68
C ARG A 240 10.58 32.72 -2.99
N ARG A 241 11.82 32.52 -3.44
CA ARG A 241 12.32 33.08 -4.71
C ARG A 241 11.50 32.57 -5.90
N THR A 242 11.21 31.27 -5.94
CA THR A 242 10.45 30.67 -7.05
C THR A 242 9.00 31.17 -7.06
N ILE A 243 8.33 31.27 -5.91
CA ILE A 243 6.98 31.82 -5.80
C ILE A 243 6.95 33.30 -6.22
N LEU A 244 7.90 34.11 -5.75
CA LEU A 244 7.98 35.53 -6.13
C LEU A 244 8.19 35.73 -7.64
N ALA A 245 9.03 34.89 -8.26
CA ALA A 245 9.25 34.91 -9.71
C ALA A 245 7.99 34.53 -10.51
N GLN A 246 7.10 33.74 -9.92
CA GLN A 246 5.85 33.28 -10.54
C GLN A 246 4.60 33.87 -9.90
N LYS A 247 4.71 35.00 -9.18
CA LYS A 247 3.63 35.60 -8.37
C LYS A 247 2.32 35.80 -9.11
N GLU A 248 2.37 36.03 -10.42
CA GLU A 248 1.20 36.22 -11.28
C GLU A 248 0.30 34.98 -11.39
N ARG A 249 0.83 33.80 -11.06
CA ARG A 249 0.08 32.54 -11.04
C ARG A 249 -0.71 32.34 -9.75
N PHE A 250 -0.48 33.17 -8.74
CA PHE A 250 -1.04 33.01 -7.41
C PHE A 250 -2.03 34.13 -7.08
N PRO A 251 -3.16 33.81 -6.42
CA PRO A 251 -3.96 34.81 -5.73
C PRO A 251 -3.13 35.57 -4.69
N ALA A 252 -3.42 36.86 -4.50
CA ALA A 252 -2.68 37.69 -3.54
C ALA A 252 -2.82 37.19 -2.09
N GLU A 253 -3.99 36.62 -1.74
CA GLU A 253 -4.25 36.01 -0.44
C GLU A 253 -3.36 34.78 -0.21
N ASP A 254 -3.27 33.88 -1.21
CA ASP A 254 -2.42 32.69 -1.14
C ASP A 254 -0.94 33.04 -1.01
N LEU A 255 -0.47 34.08 -1.70
CA LEU A 255 0.92 34.54 -1.57
C LEU A 255 1.25 34.94 -0.13
N LYS A 256 0.36 35.69 0.51
CA LYS A 256 0.54 36.10 1.91
C LYS A 256 0.51 34.87 2.83
N THR A 257 -0.49 34.02 2.69
CA THR A 257 -0.61 32.81 3.51
C THR A 257 0.60 31.88 3.36
N ILE A 258 1.12 31.70 2.15
CA ILE A 258 2.33 30.87 1.94
C ILE A 258 3.55 31.50 2.62
N ASP A 259 3.75 32.81 2.52
CA ASP A 259 4.90 33.48 3.17
C ASP A 259 4.83 33.41 4.71
N ASP A 260 3.64 33.59 5.27
CA ASP A 260 3.41 33.44 6.71
C ASP A 260 3.72 31.99 7.17
N LEU A 261 3.24 30.99 6.42
CA LEU A 261 3.53 29.57 6.69
C LEU A 261 5.02 29.23 6.55
N LEU A 262 5.70 29.80 5.55
CA LEU A 262 7.14 29.60 5.36
C LEU A 262 7.95 30.19 6.51
N SER A 263 7.52 31.34 7.04
CA SER A 263 8.20 31.98 8.17
C SER A 263 8.04 31.16 9.44
N LEU A 264 6.84 30.61 9.67
CA LEU A 264 6.58 29.67 10.76
C LEU A 264 7.37 28.36 10.59
N TYR A 265 7.48 27.84 9.36
CA TYR A 265 8.30 26.67 9.06
C TYR A 265 9.77 26.91 9.42
N ASP A 266 10.33 28.07 9.08
CA ASP A 266 11.71 28.44 9.41
C ASP A 266 11.95 28.48 10.93
N GLU A 267 11.01 29.05 11.69
CA GLU A 267 11.06 29.08 13.16
C GLU A 267 11.10 27.66 13.75
N ARG A 268 10.20 26.78 13.29
CA ARG A 268 10.14 25.38 13.74
C ARG A 268 11.36 24.58 13.29
N TRP A 269 11.89 24.88 12.10
CA TRP A 269 13.08 24.19 11.59
C TRP A 269 14.31 24.49 12.45
N GLN A 270 14.50 25.75 12.88
CA GLN A 270 15.59 26.12 13.79
C GLN A 270 15.51 25.35 15.13
N GLN A 271 14.31 25.17 15.67
CA GLN A 271 14.09 24.37 16.89
C GLN A 271 14.40 22.88 16.65
N TYR A 272 14.01 22.37 15.49
CA TYR A 272 14.21 20.97 15.11
C TYR A 272 15.66 20.62 14.76
N GLU A 273 16.44 21.57 14.24
CA GLU A 273 17.84 21.35 13.84
C GLU A 273 18.72 20.88 15.01
N ALA A 274 18.46 21.39 16.23
CA ALA A 274 19.11 20.92 17.44
C ALA A 274 18.85 19.42 17.69
N TRP A 275 17.62 18.95 17.44
CA TRP A 275 17.25 17.54 17.56
C TRP A 275 17.97 16.65 16.54
N LEU A 276 18.11 17.11 15.28
CA LEU A 276 18.80 16.37 14.21
C LEU A 276 20.27 16.08 14.49
N ASN A 277 20.91 16.90 15.34
CA ASN A 277 22.31 16.75 15.71
C ASN A 277 22.54 15.82 16.92
N HIS A 278 21.47 15.27 17.52
CA HIS A 278 21.60 14.30 18.59
C HIS A 278 22.16 12.96 18.10
N ASP A 279 22.85 12.26 19.01
CA ASP A 279 23.39 10.94 18.73
C ASP A 279 22.25 9.94 18.38
N PRO A 280 22.37 9.16 17.29
CA PRO A 280 21.35 8.20 16.86
C PRO A 280 20.93 7.19 17.94
N ARG A 281 21.85 6.78 18.82
CA ARG A 281 21.55 5.85 19.93
C ARG A 281 20.73 6.55 21.00
N GLU A 282 21.03 7.81 21.33
CA GLU A 282 20.20 8.57 22.27
C GLU A 282 18.78 8.79 21.72
N LEU A 283 18.65 9.13 20.44
CA LEU A 283 17.33 9.26 19.79
C LEU A 283 16.53 7.96 19.84
N PHE A 284 17.20 6.82 19.65
CA PHE A 284 16.58 5.50 19.74
C PHE A 284 16.15 5.17 21.18
N ILE A 285 16.99 5.47 22.18
CA ILE A 285 16.67 5.22 23.59
C ILE A 285 15.50 6.10 24.03
N ALA A 286 15.49 7.38 23.62
CA ALA A 286 14.40 8.31 23.90
C ALA A 286 13.08 7.84 23.27
N ASP A 287 13.08 7.32 22.03
CA ASP A 287 11.91 6.68 21.40
C ASP A 287 11.36 5.54 22.24
N ALA A 288 12.22 4.60 22.62
CA ALA A 288 11.80 3.44 23.40
C ALA A 288 11.24 3.86 24.77
N LEU A 289 11.85 4.87 25.41
CA LEU A 289 11.42 5.39 26.70
C LEU A 289 10.08 6.13 26.62
N ASN A 290 9.92 7.08 25.68
CA ASN A 290 8.70 7.87 25.49
C ASN A 290 7.48 6.98 25.15
N ARG A 291 7.74 5.84 24.52
CA ARG A 291 6.70 4.84 24.19
C ARG A 291 6.43 3.86 25.33
N GLY A 292 7.13 3.98 26.46
CA GLY A 292 7.02 3.07 27.59
C GLY A 292 7.45 1.64 27.27
N LEU A 293 8.37 1.44 26.33
CA LEU A 293 8.92 0.13 25.96
C LEU A 293 10.07 -0.30 26.88
N ILE A 294 10.71 0.67 27.54
CA ILE A 294 11.79 0.49 28.49
C ILE A 294 11.58 1.40 29.71
N SER A 295 12.14 1.04 30.87
CA SER A 295 12.17 1.90 32.05
C SER A 295 13.33 2.89 31.99
N ASN A 296 13.28 3.94 32.83
CA ASN A 296 14.40 4.88 33.00
C ASN A 296 15.71 4.16 33.38
N GLU A 297 15.65 3.24 34.34
CA GLU A 297 16.83 2.44 34.75
C GLU A 297 17.44 1.64 33.60
N TYR A 298 16.60 1.06 32.74
CA TYR A 298 17.09 0.30 31.60
C TYR A 298 17.64 1.24 30.52
N ALA A 299 17.03 2.41 30.31
CA ALA A 299 17.57 3.44 29.42
C ALA A 299 18.99 3.85 29.85
N ASP A 300 19.23 4.10 31.13
CA ASP A 300 20.57 4.45 31.64
C ASP A 300 21.59 3.33 31.41
N ARG A 301 21.18 2.07 31.56
CA ARG A 301 22.02 0.91 31.20
C ARG A 301 22.33 0.86 29.70
N LEU A 302 21.35 1.17 28.85
CA LEU A 302 21.54 1.26 27.40
C LEU A 302 22.45 2.41 27.01
N ARG A 303 22.54 3.50 27.80
CA ARG A 303 23.49 4.62 27.61
C ARG A 303 24.89 4.26 28.08
N ALA A 304 25.01 3.60 29.23
CA ALA A 304 26.30 3.25 29.83
C ALA A 304 27.09 2.19 29.04
N LEU A 305 26.41 1.19 28.46
CA LEU A 305 27.07 0.03 27.84
C LEU A 305 26.65 -0.19 26.39
N ASN A 306 27.58 -0.05 25.45
CA ASN A 306 27.32 -0.27 24.02
C ASN A 306 26.86 -1.72 23.74
N SER A 307 27.39 -2.71 24.46
CA SER A 307 26.96 -4.11 24.35
C SER A 307 25.49 -4.31 24.74
N SER A 308 24.99 -3.57 25.75
CA SER A 308 23.58 -3.62 26.16
C SER A 308 22.68 -3.02 25.09
N TYR A 309 23.10 -1.93 24.46
CA TYR A 309 22.42 -1.32 23.31
C TYR A 309 22.34 -2.27 22.11
N GLN A 310 23.46 -2.86 21.70
CA GLN A 310 23.51 -3.81 20.58
C GLN A 310 22.66 -5.06 20.84
N PHE A 311 22.68 -5.58 22.08
CA PHE A 311 21.85 -6.71 22.48
C PHE A 311 20.36 -6.37 22.42
N TYR A 312 19.97 -5.18 22.90
CA TYR A 312 18.58 -4.72 22.83
C TYR A 312 18.10 -4.59 21.37
N GLN A 313 18.89 -3.99 20.49
CA GLN A 313 18.56 -3.89 19.07
C GLN A 313 18.37 -5.27 18.42
N THR A 314 19.28 -6.21 18.72
CA THR A 314 19.20 -7.58 18.22
C THR A 314 17.95 -8.29 18.71
N LYS A 315 17.61 -8.13 20.00
CA LYS A 315 16.40 -8.69 20.60
C LYS A 315 15.14 -8.10 19.94
N GLU A 316 15.10 -6.80 19.68
CA GLU A 316 13.98 -6.16 18.98
C GLU A 316 13.82 -6.66 17.54
N ILE A 317 14.91 -6.80 16.79
CA ILE A 317 14.88 -7.38 15.44
C ILE A 317 14.39 -8.84 15.48
N ALA A 318 14.88 -9.65 16.40
CA ALA A 318 14.45 -11.04 16.56
C ALA A 318 12.96 -11.13 16.96
N ARG A 319 12.49 -10.24 17.86
CA ARG A 319 11.08 -10.13 18.25
C ARG A 319 10.20 -9.75 17.07
N LEU A 320 10.59 -8.75 16.28
CA LEU A 320 9.88 -8.37 15.06
C LEU A 320 9.89 -9.49 14.02
N GLY A 321 11.02 -10.17 13.81
CA GLY A 321 11.12 -11.34 12.94
C GLY A 321 10.18 -12.47 13.36
N LEU A 322 10.11 -12.77 14.67
CA LEU A 322 9.15 -13.72 15.22
C LEU A 322 7.71 -13.24 15.01
N HIS A 323 7.41 -11.96 15.20
CA HIS A 323 6.06 -11.44 14.93
C HIS A 323 5.69 -11.53 13.45
N VAL A 324 6.59 -11.20 12.53
CA VAL A 324 6.38 -11.37 11.08
C VAL A 324 6.13 -12.84 10.73
N PHE A 325 6.94 -13.75 11.27
CA PHE A 325 6.74 -15.19 11.11
C PHE A 325 5.38 -15.63 11.67
N LEU A 326 5.04 -15.21 12.89
CA LEU A 326 3.76 -15.51 13.52
C LEU A 326 2.58 -14.88 12.79
N ASP A 327 2.74 -13.71 12.17
CA ASP A 327 1.72 -13.08 11.33
C ASP A 327 1.50 -13.93 10.08
N LYS A 328 2.57 -14.41 9.42
CA LYS A 328 2.47 -15.36 8.31
C LYS A 328 1.85 -16.70 8.71
N VAL A 329 2.16 -17.19 9.91
CA VAL A 329 1.54 -18.40 10.48
C VAL A 329 0.08 -18.15 10.91
N LYS A 330 -0.28 -16.93 11.32
CA LYS A 330 -1.66 -16.53 11.64
C LYS A 330 -2.51 -16.34 10.39
N GLU A 331 -1.91 -15.82 9.32
CA GLU A 331 -2.45 -15.80 7.96
C GLU A 331 -2.55 -17.20 7.36
N SER A 332 -1.91 -18.21 7.97
CA SER A 332 -2.10 -19.60 7.57
C SER A 332 -3.51 -20.08 7.93
N PRO A 333 -4.06 -21.01 7.12
CA PRO A 333 -5.45 -21.47 7.24
C PRO A 333 -5.88 -21.93 8.64
N LEU A 334 -4.94 -22.29 9.53
CA LEU A 334 -5.21 -23.01 10.78
C LEU A 334 -5.59 -22.11 11.98
N ARG A 335 -5.19 -20.82 12.02
CA ARG A 335 -5.48 -19.94 13.17
C ARG A 335 -6.59 -18.92 12.93
N ILE A 336 -6.96 -18.73 11.66
CA ILE A 336 -8.13 -17.97 11.22
C ILE A 336 -9.39 -18.39 12.02
N PHE A 337 -9.57 -19.68 12.32
CA PHE A 337 -10.71 -20.22 13.09
C PHE A 337 -10.87 -19.71 14.54
N TRP A 338 -9.89 -18.98 15.10
CA TRP A 338 -9.90 -18.50 16.49
C TRP A 338 -10.08 -16.98 16.63
N ASP A 339 -10.12 -16.24 15.53
CA ASP A 339 -10.42 -14.80 15.55
C ASP A 339 -11.93 -14.59 15.72
N LYS A 340 -12.33 -13.81 16.74
CA LYS A 340 -13.77 -13.54 17.03
C LYS A 340 -14.47 -12.85 15.85
N GLU A 341 -13.75 -11.99 15.12
CA GLU A 341 -14.27 -11.30 13.95
C GLU A 341 -14.46 -12.29 12.79
N PHE A 342 -13.49 -13.16 12.57
CA PHE A 342 -13.62 -14.28 11.63
C PHE A 342 -14.72 -15.26 12.03
N GLN A 343 -14.83 -15.65 13.30
CA GLN A 343 -15.89 -16.51 13.81
C GLN A 343 -17.25 -15.87 13.59
N HIS A 344 -17.40 -14.56 13.82
CA HIS A 344 -18.62 -13.84 13.50
C HIS A 344 -18.91 -13.84 12.00
N LYS A 345 -17.91 -13.58 11.15
CA LYS A 345 -18.04 -13.66 9.68
C LYS A 345 -18.39 -15.07 9.19
N VAL A 346 -17.83 -16.12 9.80
CA VAL A 346 -18.13 -17.54 9.51
C VAL A 346 -19.53 -17.92 9.96
N VAL A 347 -19.94 -17.52 11.17
CA VAL A 347 -21.31 -17.70 11.66
C VAL A 347 -22.28 -16.98 10.74
N LYS A 348 -22.00 -15.72 10.36
CA LYS A 348 -22.79 -14.96 9.39
C LYS A 348 -22.81 -15.64 8.01
N PHE A 349 -21.70 -16.19 7.54
CA PHE A 349 -21.63 -16.97 6.30
C PHE A 349 -22.46 -18.28 6.38
N GLY A 350 -22.47 -18.93 7.53
CA GLY A 350 -23.28 -20.12 7.81
C GLY A 350 -24.78 -19.83 7.94
N LEU A 351 -25.15 -18.68 8.50
CA LEU A 351 -26.54 -18.35 8.84
C LEU A 351 -27.24 -17.44 7.82
N ASN A 352 -26.51 -16.64 7.04
CA ASN A 352 -27.07 -15.69 6.09
C ASN A 352 -26.76 -16.11 4.63
N PRO A 353 -27.74 -16.63 3.88
CA PRO A 353 -27.56 -17.07 2.49
C PRO A 353 -27.14 -15.96 1.52
N GLU A 354 -27.60 -14.72 1.73
CA GLU A 354 -27.26 -13.58 0.88
C GLU A 354 -25.81 -13.16 1.10
N TYR A 355 -25.40 -13.04 2.37
CA TYR A 355 -24.01 -12.78 2.73
C TYR A 355 -23.08 -13.87 2.21
N ARG A 356 -23.48 -15.14 2.29
CA ARG A 356 -22.74 -16.26 1.71
C ARG A 356 -22.56 -16.11 0.20
N ARG A 357 -23.66 -15.85 -0.52
CA ARG A 357 -23.65 -15.66 -1.98
C ARG A 357 -22.74 -14.50 -2.37
N GLN A 358 -22.85 -13.38 -1.67
CA GLN A 358 -22.02 -12.20 -1.90
C GLN A 358 -20.53 -12.51 -1.66
N GLN A 359 -20.18 -13.09 -0.52
CA GLN A 359 -18.78 -13.42 -0.19
C GLN A 359 -18.17 -14.41 -1.18
N VAL A 360 -18.95 -15.40 -1.64
CA VAL A 360 -18.47 -16.30 -2.68
C VAL A 360 -18.24 -15.54 -3.98
N LEU A 361 -19.15 -14.66 -4.41
CA LEU A 361 -18.98 -13.84 -5.61
C LEU A 361 -17.73 -12.95 -5.55
N GLU A 362 -17.54 -12.23 -4.44
CA GLU A 362 -16.41 -11.33 -4.19
C GLU A 362 -15.06 -12.05 -4.25
N HIS A 363 -14.99 -13.27 -3.69
CA HIS A 363 -13.74 -14.03 -3.58
C HIS A 363 -13.53 -15.06 -4.69
N THR A 364 -14.44 -15.14 -5.66
CA THR A 364 -14.33 -16.06 -6.80
C THR A 364 -14.38 -15.29 -8.13
N THR A 365 -15.58 -15.03 -8.63
CA THR A 365 -15.82 -14.45 -9.97
C THR A 365 -15.38 -12.98 -10.04
N LEU A 366 -15.55 -12.23 -8.95
CA LEU A 366 -15.14 -10.84 -8.84
C LEU A 366 -13.79 -10.66 -8.15
N TRP A 367 -12.99 -11.71 -7.94
CA TRP A 367 -11.76 -11.64 -7.15
C TRP A 367 -10.82 -10.49 -7.57
N GLY A 368 -10.58 -10.32 -8.88
CA GLY A 368 -9.76 -9.24 -9.40
C GLY A 368 -10.38 -7.85 -9.18
N MET A 369 -11.68 -7.72 -9.46
CA MET A 369 -12.42 -6.47 -9.21
C MET A 369 -12.50 -6.12 -7.72
N LYS A 370 -12.64 -7.11 -6.83
CA LYS A 370 -12.67 -6.91 -5.38
C LYS A 370 -11.34 -6.38 -4.88
N GLN A 371 -10.23 -6.95 -5.37
CA GLN A 371 -8.91 -6.43 -5.05
C GLN A 371 -8.72 -5.01 -5.60
N ALA A 372 -9.15 -4.74 -6.83
CA ALA A 372 -9.06 -3.41 -7.41
C ALA A 372 -9.91 -2.39 -6.63
N HIS A 373 -11.13 -2.76 -6.24
CA HIS A 373 -12.02 -2.01 -5.35
C HIS A 373 -11.36 -1.74 -3.99
N ASP A 374 -10.73 -2.74 -3.39
CA ASP A 374 -9.96 -2.60 -2.15
C ASP A 374 -8.73 -1.68 -2.29
N GLN A 375 -8.28 -1.40 -3.51
CA GLN A 375 -7.21 -0.43 -3.79
C GLN A 375 -7.75 0.93 -4.26
N GLY A 376 -9.07 1.12 -4.27
CA GLY A 376 -9.71 2.35 -4.77
C GLY A 376 -9.65 2.50 -6.30
N LEU A 377 -9.35 1.44 -7.05
CA LEU A 377 -9.28 1.45 -8.52
C LEU A 377 -10.65 1.26 -9.18
N VAL A 378 -11.61 0.73 -8.43
CA VAL A 378 -13.00 0.47 -8.82
C VAL A 378 -13.88 1.09 -7.76
N SER A 379 -14.89 1.85 -8.17
CA SER A 379 -15.87 2.47 -7.27
C SER A 379 -16.85 1.44 -6.68
N ASP A 380 -17.54 1.80 -5.60
CA ASP A 380 -18.61 0.97 -5.03
C ASP A 380 -19.71 0.67 -6.05
N GLU A 381 -20.07 1.65 -6.87
CA GLU A 381 -21.11 1.50 -7.89
C GLU A 381 -20.69 0.50 -8.97
N GLU A 382 -19.49 0.68 -9.54
CA GLU A 382 -18.94 -0.25 -10.54
C GLU A 382 -18.81 -1.67 -9.98
N PHE A 383 -18.38 -1.80 -8.72
CA PHE A 383 -18.23 -3.10 -8.08
C PHE A 383 -19.58 -3.80 -7.87
N ASN A 384 -20.58 -3.07 -7.33
CA ASN A 384 -21.89 -3.63 -7.03
C ASN A 384 -22.71 -3.96 -8.30
N GLN A 385 -22.48 -3.25 -9.40
CA GLN A 385 -23.16 -3.48 -10.67
C GLN A 385 -22.44 -4.45 -11.61
N ALA A 386 -21.22 -4.91 -11.25
CA ALA A 386 -20.32 -5.67 -12.11
C ALA A 386 -20.93 -6.95 -12.72
N LEU A 387 -21.93 -7.56 -12.09
CA LEU A 387 -22.57 -8.80 -12.57
C LEU A 387 -24.06 -8.63 -12.87
N SER A 388 -24.57 -7.40 -12.87
CA SER A 388 -26.00 -7.09 -13.09
C SER A 388 -26.54 -7.59 -14.44
N PHE A 389 -25.65 -7.78 -15.42
CA PHE A 389 -25.99 -8.28 -16.75
C PHE A 389 -25.99 -9.81 -16.88
N VAL A 390 -25.49 -10.54 -15.87
CA VAL A 390 -25.39 -12.00 -15.91
C VAL A 390 -26.68 -12.62 -15.36
N PRO A 391 -27.39 -13.49 -16.11
CA PRO A 391 -28.53 -14.22 -15.60
C PRO A 391 -28.18 -15.02 -14.34
N GLU A 392 -29.08 -15.02 -13.36
CA GLU A 392 -28.82 -15.64 -12.05
C GLU A 392 -28.42 -17.12 -12.13
N HIS A 393 -29.00 -17.87 -13.07
CA HIS A 393 -28.70 -19.29 -13.24
C HIS A 393 -27.26 -19.53 -13.73
N GLU A 394 -26.77 -18.73 -14.69
CA GLU A 394 -25.38 -18.78 -15.14
C GLU A 394 -24.43 -18.29 -14.06
N LEU A 395 -24.83 -17.26 -13.32
CA LEU A 395 -24.00 -16.70 -12.26
C LEU A 395 -23.70 -17.74 -11.17
N ARG A 396 -24.71 -18.52 -10.76
CA ARG A 396 -24.53 -19.63 -9.80
C ARG A 396 -23.57 -20.69 -10.33
N LEU A 397 -23.63 -20.97 -11.63
CA LEU A 397 -22.74 -21.92 -12.28
C LEU A 397 -21.28 -21.41 -12.33
N TYR A 398 -21.06 -20.15 -12.70
CA TYR A 398 -19.74 -19.53 -12.72
C TYR A 398 -19.10 -19.52 -11.31
N VAL A 399 -19.89 -19.16 -10.31
CA VAL A 399 -19.51 -19.24 -8.90
C VAL A 399 -19.12 -20.65 -8.48
N GLY A 400 -19.96 -21.64 -8.80
CA GLY A 400 -19.72 -23.04 -8.45
C GLY A 400 -18.44 -23.58 -9.08
N LEU A 401 -18.21 -23.29 -10.36
CA LEU A 401 -17.00 -23.70 -11.08
C LEU A 401 -15.75 -23.04 -10.52
N GLN A 402 -15.78 -21.74 -10.26
CA GLN A 402 -14.64 -21.02 -9.71
C GLN A 402 -14.28 -21.51 -8.29
N THR A 403 -15.30 -21.81 -7.48
CA THR A 403 -15.12 -22.44 -6.16
C THR A 403 -14.48 -23.82 -6.30
N TRP A 404 -14.94 -24.64 -7.25
CA TRP A 404 -14.37 -25.94 -7.56
C TRP A 404 -12.89 -25.84 -7.99
N TYR A 405 -12.55 -24.87 -8.85
CA TYR A 405 -11.17 -24.67 -9.28
C TYR A 405 -10.22 -24.38 -8.11
N PHE A 406 -10.67 -23.55 -7.17
CA PHE A 406 -9.92 -23.24 -5.96
C PHE A 406 -9.75 -24.46 -5.06
N LEU A 407 -10.83 -25.20 -4.79
CA LEU A 407 -10.81 -26.41 -3.96
C LEU A 407 -9.95 -27.52 -4.59
N ASN A 408 -10.04 -27.72 -5.90
CA ASN A 408 -9.25 -28.70 -6.62
C ASN A 408 -7.75 -28.46 -6.46
N SER A 409 -7.32 -27.19 -6.51
CA SER A 409 -5.91 -26.84 -6.30
C SER A 409 -5.42 -27.23 -4.90
N ARG A 410 -6.27 -27.10 -3.86
CA ARG A 410 -5.94 -27.48 -2.47
C ARG A 410 -5.98 -28.98 -2.22
N LEU A 411 -6.88 -29.70 -2.87
CA LEU A 411 -6.94 -31.16 -2.79
C LEU A 411 -5.69 -31.81 -3.41
N ILE A 412 -5.16 -31.21 -4.47
CA ILE A 412 -3.93 -31.69 -5.09
C ILE A 412 -2.72 -31.42 -4.20
N ASP A 413 -2.63 -30.27 -3.53
CA ASP A 413 -1.58 -30.02 -2.52
C ASP A 413 -1.57 -31.13 -1.43
N ALA A 414 -2.75 -31.57 -0.99
CA ALA A 414 -2.88 -32.64 0.02
C ALA A 414 -2.44 -34.02 -0.47
N VAL A 415 -2.47 -34.27 -1.79
CA VAL A 415 -1.98 -35.51 -2.42
C VAL A 415 -0.49 -35.40 -2.75
N THR A 416 -0.03 -34.22 -3.19
CA THR A 416 1.36 -33.96 -3.56
C THR A 416 2.31 -33.98 -2.36
N ILE A 417 1.89 -33.51 -1.18
CA ILE A 417 2.74 -33.51 0.03
C ILE A 417 3.18 -34.94 0.44
N PRO A 418 2.27 -35.93 0.56
CA PRO A 418 2.65 -37.34 0.79
C PRO A 418 3.51 -37.93 -0.32
N LEU A 419 3.22 -37.61 -1.59
CA LEU A 419 4.01 -38.07 -2.73
C LEU A 419 5.44 -37.49 -2.71
N ALA A 420 5.60 -36.22 -2.37
CA ALA A 420 6.91 -35.59 -2.20
C ALA A 420 7.68 -36.16 -1.00
N ALA A 421 7.00 -36.57 0.06
CA ALA A 421 7.63 -37.31 1.17
C ALA A 421 8.07 -38.73 0.74
N ALA A 422 7.29 -39.39 -0.11
CA ALA A 422 7.63 -40.71 -0.67
C ALA A 422 8.81 -40.65 -1.67
N VAL A 423 8.99 -39.53 -2.38
CA VAL A 423 10.16 -39.27 -3.24
C VAL A 423 11.47 -39.33 -2.46
N ALA A 424 11.48 -38.86 -1.20
CA ALA A 424 12.68 -38.85 -0.35
C ALA A 424 13.18 -40.25 0.05
N VAL A 425 12.32 -41.28 -0.07
CA VAL A 425 12.62 -42.68 0.24
C VAL A 425 12.57 -43.59 -1.00
N SER A 426 12.50 -42.99 -2.20
CA SER A 426 12.46 -43.70 -3.48
C SER A 426 13.85 -44.15 -3.92
N GLU A 427 13.92 -45.32 -4.57
CA GLU A 427 15.14 -45.82 -5.24
C GLU A 427 15.54 -44.94 -6.45
N HIS A 428 14.60 -44.18 -7.02
CA HIS A 428 14.80 -43.28 -8.16
C HIS A 428 14.27 -41.87 -7.84
N PRO A 429 14.92 -41.12 -6.92
CA PRO A 429 14.38 -39.90 -6.36
C PRO A 429 14.23 -38.76 -7.38
N ILE A 430 15.09 -38.70 -8.39
CA ILE A 430 15.04 -37.64 -9.43
C ILE A 430 13.83 -37.84 -10.36
N GLU A 431 13.59 -39.07 -10.80
CA GLU A 431 12.47 -39.42 -11.69
C GLU A 431 11.14 -39.29 -10.95
N ALA A 432 11.07 -39.76 -9.71
CA ALA A 432 9.92 -39.61 -8.84
C ALA A 432 9.64 -38.12 -8.53
N ALA A 433 10.67 -37.32 -8.22
CA ALA A 433 10.52 -35.87 -8.04
C ALA A 433 9.98 -35.17 -9.29
N THR A 434 10.47 -35.57 -10.47
CA THR A 434 10.05 -35.01 -11.76
C THR A 434 8.60 -35.36 -12.07
N ALA A 435 8.20 -36.62 -11.84
CA ALA A 435 6.82 -37.08 -12.02
C ALA A 435 5.84 -36.41 -11.06
N VAL A 436 6.20 -36.28 -9.77
CA VAL A 436 5.40 -35.58 -8.77
C VAL A 436 5.28 -34.09 -9.10
N SER A 437 6.36 -33.45 -9.55
CA SER A 437 6.35 -32.05 -9.96
C SER A 437 5.48 -31.83 -11.20
N ALA A 438 5.58 -32.71 -12.21
CA ALA A 438 4.75 -32.66 -13.41
C ALA A 438 3.27 -32.89 -13.08
N PHE A 439 2.96 -33.87 -12.22
CA PHE A 439 1.59 -34.10 -11.75
C PHE A 439 1.03 -32.89 -11.01
N ASN A 440 1.78 -32.33 -10.06
CA ASN A 440 1.36 -31.14 -9.31
C ASN A 440 1.13 -29.92 -10.22
N PHE A 441 1.92 -29.80 -11.29
CA PHE A 441 1.80 -28.67 -12.21
C PHE A 441 0.65 -28.83 -13.21
N PHE A 442 0.48 -30.00 -13.82
CA PHE A 442 -0.47 -30.21 -14.93
C PHE A 442 -1.82 -30.82 -14.52
N ALA A 443 -1.85 -31.74 -13.55
CA ALA A 443 -3.07 -32.45 -13.16
C ALA A 443 -4.22 -31.53 -12.70
N PRO A 444 -3.99 -30.45 -11.92
CA PRO A 444 -5.06 -29.52 -11.57
C PRO A 444 -5.74 -28.93 -12.81
N GLY A 445 -4.94 -28.52 -13.80
CA GLY A 445 -5.44 -27.95 -15.04
C GLY A 445 -6.35 -28.93 -15.80
N ILE A 446 -5.88 -30.17 -15.97
CA ILE A 446 -6.63 -31.22 -16.68
C ILE A 446 -7.95 -31.52 -15.99
N ILE A 447 -7.94 -31.69 -14.66
CA ILE A 447 -9.15 -32.00 -13.89
C ILE A 447 -10.16 -30.85 -14.01
N ARG A 448 -9.71 -29.60 -13.85
CA ARG A 448 -10.60 -28.44 -14.02
C ARG A 448 -11.23 -28.43 -15.40
N ALA A 449 -10.45 -28.59 -16.48
CA ALA A 449 -10.96 -28.58 -17.85
C ALA A 449 -12.03 -29.66 -18.09
N LEU A 450 -11.77 -30.89 -17.64
CA LEU A 450 -12.73 -32.00 -17.74
C LEU A 450 -14.01 -31.71 -16.95
N SER A 451 -13.89 -31.23 -15.71
CA SER A 451 -15.05 -30.82 -14.91
C SER A 451 -15.86 -29.72 -15.59
N THR A 452 -15.21 -28.71 -16.17
CA THR A 452 -15.88 -27.61 -16.88
C THR A 452 -16.67 -28.13 -18.08
N VAL A 453 -16.11 -29.07 -18.85
CA VAL A 453 -16.81 -29.69 -20.00
C VAL A 453 -18.04 -30.48 -19.55
N ILE A 454 -17.93 -31.24 -18.45
CA ILE A 454 -19.06 -31.99 -17.88
C ILE A 454 -20.17 -31.03 -17.44
N VAL A 455 -19.81 -29.99 -16.68
CA VAL A 455 -20.77 -28.97 -16.21
C VAL A 455 -21.42 -28.23 -17.38
N SER A 456 -20.68 -27.92 -18.44
CA SER A 456 -21.23 -27.30 -19.66
C SER A 456 -22.34 -28.16 -20.27
N LYS A 457 -22.09 -29.48 -20.42
CA LYS A 457 -23.09 -30.41 -20.97
C LYS A 457 -24.32 -30.58 -20.08
N LEU A 458 -24.13 -30.62 -18.76
CA LEU A 458 -25.23 -30.84 -17.80
C LEU A 458 -26.11 -29.61 -17.60
N SER A 459 -25.54 -28.41 -17.74
CA SER A 459 -26.24 -27.14 -17.52
C SER A 459 -26.84 -26.52 -18.77
N GLY A 460 -26.40 -26.94 -19.96
CA GLY A 460 -26.78 -26.32 -21.23
C GLY A 460 -26.11 -24.96 -21.49
N VAL A 461 -25.20 -24.51 -20.61
CA VAL A 461 -24.43 -23.28 -20.76
C VAL A 461 -23.13 -23.57 -21.53
N GLU A 462 -22.80 -22.79 -22.55
CA GLU A 462 -21.57 -22.96 -23.33
C GLU A 462 -20.35 -22.45 -22.55
N LEU A 463 -19.48 -23.35 -22.09
CA LEU A 463 -18.30 -23.03 -21.26
C LEU A 463 -16.97 -23.32 -21.95
N LYS A 464 -16.95 -23.29 -23.28
CA LYS A 464 -15.80 -23.70 -24.09
C LYS A 464 -14.54 -22.90 -23.74
N ARG A 465 -14.67 -21.59 -23.52
CA ARG A 465 -13.53 -20.73 -23.17
C ARG A 465 -13.04 -21.02 -21.75
N ALA A 466 -13.95 -21.18 -20.79
CA ALA A 466 -13.59 -21.57 -19.42
C ALA A 466 -12.84 -22.91 -19.39
N ALA A 467 -13.28 -23.91 -20.15
CA ALA A 467 -12.63 -25.23 -20.19
C ALA A 467 -11.21 -25.18 -20.75
N LEU A 468 -10.99 -24.38 -21.80
CA LEU A 468 -9.66 -24.20 -22.39
C LEU A 468 -8.71 -23.49 -21.42
N ILE A 469 -9.17 -22.39 -20.82
CA ILE A 469 -8.32 -21.57 -19.96
C ILE A 469 -8.07 -22.25 -18.62
N SER A 470 -9.03 -22.98 -18.05
CA SER A 470 -8.85 -23.65 -16.77
C SER A 470 -7.78 -24.74 -16.80
N ALA A 471 -7.45 -25.25 -18.00
CA ALA A 471 -6.34 -26.17 -18.25
C ALA A 471 -4.96 -25.53 -18.01
N ILE A 472 -4.83 -24.21 -18.06
CA ILE A 472 -3.56 -23.52 -17.85
C ILE A 472 -3.16 -23.65 -16.37
N PRO A 473 -1.97 -24.22 -16.06
CA PRO A 473 -1.46 -24.33 -14.69
C PRO A 473 -1.47 -22.98 -13.98
N ILE A 474 -1.94 -22.98 -12.73
CA ILE A 474 -2.02 -21.82 -11.83
C ILE A 474 -2.95 -20.69 -12.34
N VAL A 475 -2.66 -20.08 -13.49
CA VAL A 475 -3.38 -18.95 -14.08
C VAL A 475 -4.83 -19.29 -14.44
N GLY A 476 -5.07 -20.51 -14.93
CA GLY A 476 -6.40 -20.98 -15.28
C GLY A 476 -7.36 -21.05 -14.09
N ASN A 477 -6.81 -21.20 -12.88
CA ASN A 477 -7.61 -21.18 -11.64
C ASN A 477 -8.31 -19.84 -11.45
N TYR A 478 -7.69 -18.73 -11.85
CA TYR A 478 -8.16 -17.38 -11.53
C TYR A 478 -8.84 -16.69 -12.71
N SER A 479 -8.42 -17.00 -13.94
CA SER A 479 -8.81 -16.25 -15.15
C SER A 479 -9.90 -16.92 -15.99
N ALA A 480 -10.16 -18.21 -15.82
CA ALA A 480 -11.05 -18.97 -16.70
C ALA A 480 -12.48 -18.44 -16.77
N ILE A 481 -13.07 -18.09 -15.63
CA ILE A 481 -14.44 -17.54 -15.59
C ILE A 481 -14.50 -16.11 -16.10
N ALA A 482 -13.52 -15.26 -15.74
CA ALA A 482 -13.48 -13.89 -16.23
C ALA A 482 -13.39 -13.83 -17.77
N LEU A 483 -12.55 -14.69 -18.37
CA LEU A 483 -12.42 -14.82 -19.83
C LEU A 483 -13.66 -15.45 -20.48
N GLN A 484 -14.37 -16.34 -19.79
CA GLN A 484 -15.65 -16.86 -20.25
C GLN A 484 -16.74 -15.80 -20.25
N LEU A 485 -16.82 -14.98 -19.19
CA LEU A 485 -17.74 -13.85 -19.12
C LEU A 485 -17.48 -12.84 -20.23
N ARG A 486 -16.21 -12.51 -20.51
CA ARG A 486 -15.84 -11.69 -21.68
C ARG A 486 -16.35 -12.29 -22.99
N SER A 487 -16.14 -13.59 -23.18
CA SER A 487 -16.56 -14.29 -24.41
C SER A 487 -18.07 -14.29 -24.60
N ALA A 488 -18.84 -14.39 -23.51
CA ALA A 488 -20.31 -14.48 -23.57
C ALA A 488 -20.99 -13.10 -23.60
N TYR A 489 -20.45 -12.10 -22.91
CA TYR A 489 -21.11 -10.82 -22.67
C TYR A 489 -20.37 -9.59 -23.24
N GLY A 490 -19.22 -9.79 -23.88
CA GLY A 490 -18.47 -8.73 -24.57
C GLY A 490 -18.05 -7.59 -23.63
N GLU A 491 -18.30 -6.34 -24.05
CA GLU A 491 -17.88 -5.13 -23.32
C GLU A 491 -18.45 -5.01 -21.92
N LYS A 492 -19.61 -5.59 -21.64
CA LYS A 492 -20.19 -5.58 -20.28
C LYS A 492 -19.30 -6.30 -19.26
N ALA A 493 -18.52 -7.30 -19.69
CA ALA A 493 -17.64 -8.08 -18.85
C ALA A 493 -16.14 -7.70 -18.97
N ALA A 494 -15.81 -6.67 -19.76
CA ALA A 494 -14.41 -6.26 -20.00
C ALA A 494 -13.66 -5.98 -18.71
N ASP A 495 -14.33 -5.33 -17.76
CA ASP A 495 -13.75 -4.89 -16.50
C ASP A 495 -13.41 -6.06 -15.57
N ILE A 496 -14.26 -7.09 -15.55
CA ILE A 496 -14.02 -8.30 -14.77
C ILE A 496 -12.74 -8.99 -15.27
N GLU A 497 -12.60 -9.16 -16.58
CA GLU A 497 -11.40 -9.73 -17.19
C GLU A 497 -10.17 -8.88 -16.90
N HIS A 498 -10.26 -7.58 -17.20
CA HIS A 498 -9.18 -6.62 -17.05
C HIS A 498 -8.61 -6.65 -15.62
N TYR A 499 -9.47 -6.48 -14.61
CA TYR A 499 -9.03 -6.45 -13.21
C TYR A 499 -8.60 -7.82 -12.69
N THR A 500 -9.11 -8.92 -13.25
CA THR A 500 -8.61 -10.29 -12.94
C THR A 500 -7.19 -10.48 -13.46
N MET A 501 -6.91 -10.11 -14.71
CA MET A 501 -5.57 -10.20 -15.28
C MET A 501 -4.61 -9.27 -14.55
N ARG A 502 -5.07 -8.07 -14.21
CA ARG A 502 -4.26 -7.10 -13.47
C ARG A 502 -3.94 -7.59 -12.06
N ALA A 503 -4.90 -8.20 -11.36
CA ALA A 503 -4.67 -8.80 -10.05
C ALA A 503 -3.62 -9.92 -10.09
N LEU A 504 -3.59 -10.72 -11.15
CA LEU A 504 -2.55 -11.73 -11.36
C LEU A 504 -1.17 -11.09 -11.57
N VAL A 505 -1.08 -10.06 -12.42
CA VAL A 505 0.16 -9.31 -12.66
C VAL A 505 0.65 -8.63 -11.38
N ALA A 506 -0.23 -7.96 -10.64
CA ALA A 506 0.07 -7.36 -9.35
C ALA A 506 0.57 -8.41 -8.34
N THR A 507 -0.07 -9.58 -8.28
CA THR A 507 0.35 -10.69 -7.39
C THR A 507 1.73 -11.22 -7.77
N LEU A 508 2.00 -11.43 -9.06
CA LEU A 508 3.32 -11.86 -9.54
C LEU A 508 4.40 -10.80 -9.25
N SER A 509 4.06 -9.52 -9.39
CA SER A 509 5.01 -8.44 -9.11
C SER A 509 5.45 -8.39 -7.64
N LYS A 510 4.58 -8.79 -6.69
CA LYS A 510 4.90 -8.85 -5.24
C LYS A 510 6.02 -9.82 -4.87
N ILE A 511 6.51 -10.64 -5.80
CA ILE A 511 7.78 -11.37 -5.63
C ILE A 511 8.93 -10.40 -5.29
N ARG A 512 8.84 -9.15 -5.77
CA ARG A 512 9.72 -8.05 -5.34
C ARG A 512 8.99 -7.15 -4.32
N PRO A 513 9.70 -6.64 -3.30
CA PRO A 513 9.13 -5.75 -2.27
C PRO A 513 8.53 -4.42 -2.77
N TRP A 514 8.88 -3.96 -3.97
CA TRP A 514 8.24 -2.79 -4.63
C TRP A 514 7.20 -3.18 -5.68
N GLY A 515 6.86 -4.46 -5.79
CA GLY A 515 5.74 -4.90 -6.59
C GLY A 515 4.42 -4.78 -5.84
N GLY A 516 3.33 -5.00 -6.56
CA GLY A 516 1.97 -4.86 -6.08
C GLY A 516 1.15 -3.97 -7.00
N TRP A 517 -0.09 -3.73 -6.59
CA TRP A 517 -0.99 -2.85 -7.30
C TRP A 517 -0.40 -1.44 -7.42
N ASN A 518 -0.59 -0.84 -8.59
CA ASN A 518 -0.11 0.50 -8.95
C ASN A 518 1.42 0.68 -8.87
N SER A 519 2.20 -0.40 -8.98
CA SER A 519 3.67 -0.33 -8.97
C SER A 519 4.26 -0.18 -10.39
N ASP A 520 5.48 0.35 -10.47
CA ASP A 520 6.23 0.36 -11.74
C ASP A 520 6.52 -1.06 -12.24
N LEU A 521 6.64 -2.03 -11.32
CA LEU A 521 6.87 -3.43 -11.67
C LEU A 521 5.62 -4.11 -12.23
N GLU A 522 4.43 -3.83 -11.66
CA GLU A 522 3.15 -4.26 -12.21
C GLU A 522 3.02 -3.77 -13.66
N GLU A 523 3.29 -2.49 -13.90
CA GLU A 523 3.22 -1.91 -15.24
C GLU A 523 4.20 -2.56 -16.22
N LYS A 524 5.46 -2.78 -15.82
CA LYS A 524 6.46 -3.45 -16.67
C LYS A 524 6.02 -4.86 -17.06
N ILE A 525 5.47 -5.63 -16.12
CA ILE A 525 4.96 -6.98 -16.37
C ILE A 525 3.70 -6.92 -17.24
N TRP A 526 2.80 -5.97 -16.96
CA TRP A 526 1.59 -5.74 -17.75
C TRP A 526 1.91 -5.46 -19.22
N ASP A 527 2.82 -4.49 -19.45
CA ASP A 527 3.29 -4.14 -20.79
C ASP A 527 3.94 -5.33 -21.48
N PHE A 528 4.75 -6.14 -20.76
CA PHE A 528 5.35 -7.34 -21.33
C PHE A 528 4.29 -8.36 -21.80
N VAL A 529 3.27 -8.60 -20.97
CA VAL A 529 2.17 -9.53 -21.29
C VAL A 529 1.33 -9.03 -22.47
N HIS A 530 1.15 -7.71 -22.61
CA HIS A 530 0.28 -7.11 -23.63
C HIS A 530 1.03 -6.55 -24.86
N ARG A 531 2.37 -6.61 -24.91
CA ARG A 531 3.15 -6.27 -26.10
C ARG A 531 2.88 -7.20 -27.28
N GLY A 532 2.48 -8.44 -27.02
CA GLY A 532 2.11 -9.42 -28.05
C GLY A 532 0.81 -9.12 -28.80
N SER A 533 -0.08 -8.27 -28.25
CA SER A 533 -1.36 -7.90 -28.86
C SER A 533 -1.35 -6.54 -29.58
N ASN A 534 -0.18 -5.88 -29.69
CA ASN A 534 0.01 -4.60 -30.39
C ASN A 534 0.88 -4.74 -31.66
N LEU A 535 1.13 -5.98 -32.11
CA LEU A 535 1.83 -6.28 -33.37
C LEU A 535 0.87 -6.74 -34.49
N GLU A 536 -0.43 -6.46 -34.35
CA GLU A 536 -1.42 -6.57 -35.43
C GLU A 536 -1.58 -5.25 -36.20
#